data_AF-A0A3D3JL24-F1
#
_entry.id   AF-A0A3D3JL24-F1
#
_cell.length_a   1.000
_cell.length_b   1.000
_cell.length_c   1.000
_cell.angle_alpha   90.00
_cell.angle_beta   90.00
_cell.angle_gamma   90.00
#
_symmetry.space_group_name_H-M   'P 1'
#
loop_
_entity.id
_entity.type
_entity.pdbx_description
1 polymer ?
#
loop_
_entity_poly.entity_id
_entity_poly.type
_entity_poly.pdbx_seq_one_letter_code
_entity_poly.pdbx_strand_id
1 'polypeptide(L)'
;MYTHWLRGRAKANDESFLYGLDYQYVFNNYHEGIVHLAKYGPSDVLLADLPIGALPDFEHDVRYLHARGILIERFEDHHPYTREQLTMLQALVNEGLLGDLHLSGPLEGDELESDDLKCGTDMVYENTIAGQPWDTEGVRQLRRAAHSEDFVTDRNELGRMLTDLIKGGVCKVQLAQVMWQSLPENDLVEQLQNAGWTELIAELTAYYQAHEATMQQHVYLVEAARPDDSTALVGGRALGPGSDALAPTDGDRIGASGNLKILMAMAARTEPGQPRIPVGKAVDFFARKYPEADYIFYCFGSSLMVGRRLNQADLSLNLGALMPQIGRPGDGGHAGAAVCRPEDNEHYPHAILGRVNGTTFKGFVSYLSCRLTAVGFRTGRPRDLSGNRPSPLHRGGRRILLLTAAAILVGLLLIMLNPAYRPEAILKGNENFFPHIRVEKLDQAEDDTL
;
A
#
# COMPACT_ATOMS: atom_id res chain seq x y z
N MET A 1 -14.11 -19.22 5.20
CA MET A 1 -15.55 -19.49 5.38
C MET A 1 -16.24 -20.03 4.14
N TYR A 2 -16.24 -19.34 2.99
CA TYR A 2 -16.96 -19.82 1.80
C TYR A 2 -16.65 -21.26 1.38
N THR A 3 -15.39 -21.66 1.43
CA THR A 3 -15.01 -23.04 1.08
C THR A 3 -15.57 -24.08 2.04
N HIS A 4 -15.71 -23.71 3.32
CA HIS A 4 -16.36 -24.56 4.31
C HIS A 4 -17.84 -24.70 4.02
N TRP A 5 -18.51 -23.59 3.72
CA TRP A 5 -19.91 -23.59 3.29
C TRP A 5 -20.13 -24.39 2.00
N LEU A 6 -19.39 -24.12 0.93
CA LEU A 6 -19.53 -24.79 -0.37
C LEU A 6 -19.39 -26.31 -0.24
N ARG A 7 -18.42 -26.78 0.55
CA ARG A 7 -18.23 -28.21 0.78
C ARG A 7 -19.27 -28.82 1.71
N GLY A 8 -19.72 -28.08 2.73
CA GLY A 8 -20.85 -28.47 3.57
C GLY A 8 -22.12 -28.68 2.74
N ARG A 9 -22.43 -27.73 1.86
CA ARG A 9 -23.55 -27.78 0.91
C ARG A 9 -23.42 -28.96 -0.04
N ALA A 10 -22.25 -29.14 -0.67
CA ALA A 10 -22.00 -30.27 -1.56
C ALA A 10 -22.21 -31.61 -0.84
N LYS A 11 -21.62 -31.78 0.35
CA LYS A 11 -21.77 -33.01 1.15
C LYS A 11 -23.23 -33.28 1.54
N ALA A 12 -24.01 -32.25 1.85
CA ALA A 12 -25.43 -32.39 2.17
C ALA A 12 -26.26 -32.88 0.96
N ASN A 13 -25.77 -32.64 -0.26
CA ASN A 13 -26.37 -33.08 -1.52
C ASN A 13 -25.75 -34.37 -2.08
N ASP A 14 -24.88 -35.06 -1.33
CA ASP A 14 -24.09 -36.21 -1.81
C ASP A 14 -23.17 -35.87 -3.01
N GLU A 15 -22.71 -34.61 -3.06
CA GLU A 15 -21.77 -34.08 -4.05
C GLU A 15 -20.39 -33.84 -3.43
N SER A 16 -19.37 -33.71 -4.27
CA SER A 16 -18.03 -33.32 -3.86
C SER A 16 -17.48 -32.23 -4.75
N PHE A 17 -17.11 -31.09 -4.16
CA PHE A 17 -16.45 -30.01 -4.89
C PHE A 17 -14.93 -30.04 -4.71
N LEU A 18 -14.24 -29.95 -5.85
CA LEU A 18 -12.80 -29.97 -6.02
C LEU A 18 -12.29 -28.58 -6.44
N TYR A 19 -11.30 -28.08 -5.70
CA TYR A 19 -10.64 -26.83 -6.04
C TYR A 19 -9.94 -26.94 -7.40
N GLY A 20 -10.08 -25.92 -8.24
CA GLY A 20 -9.54 -25.87 -9.61
C GLY A 20 -10.40 -26.58 -10.66
N LEU A 21 -11.46 -27.27 -10.25
CA LEU A 21 -12.45 -27.88 -11.14
C LEU A 21 -13.83 -27.23 -10.92
N ASP A 22 -14.37 -27.36 -9.72
CA ASP A 22 -15.74 -26.92 -9.38
C ASP A 22 -15.76 -25.50 -8.81
N TYR A 23 -14.67 -25.08 -8.18
CA TYR A 23 -14.51 -23.72 -7.67
C TYR A 23 -13.04 -23.29 -7.70
N GLN A 24 -12.81 -21.98 -7.73
CA GLN A 24 -11.49 -21.37 -7.65
C GLN A 24 -11.56 -20.02 -6.94
N TYR A 25 -10.43 -19.58 -6.40
CA TYR A 25 -10.34 -18.24 -5.84
C TYR A 25 -9.78 -17.27 -6.87
N VAL A 26 -10.37 -16.09 -6.92
CA VAL A 26 -9.86 -14.97 -7.71
C VAL A 26 -9.62 -13.82 -6.76
N PHE A 27 -8.41 -13.28 -6.77
CA PHE A 27 -8.09 -12.08 -6.01
C PHE A 27 -8.28 -10.88 -6.92
N ASN A 28 -9.25 -10.03 -6.56
CA ASN A 28 -9.47 -8.78 -7.26
C ASN A 28 -8.71 -7.65 -6.56
N ASN A 29 -7.98 -6.84 -7.33
CA ASN A 29 -7.47 -5.57 -6.85
C ASN A 29 -8.57 -4.52 -6.98
N TYR A 30 -8.80 -3.73 -5.93
CA TYR A 30 -9.91 -2.76 -5.86
C TYR A 30 -10.06 -1.87 -7.11
N HIS A 31 -8.96 -1.50 -7.76
CA HIS A 31 -8.95 -0.59 -8.90
C HIS A 31 -9.07 -1.25 -10.29
N GLU A 32 -9.10 -2.58 -10.38
CA GLU A 32 -9.16 -3.30 -11.66
C GLU A 32 -10.60 -3.56 -12.15
N GLY A 33 -11.61 -3.30 -11.30
CA GLY A 33 -12.98 -3.72 -11.54
C GLY A 33 -13.13 -5.24 -11.53
N ILE A 34 -14.30 -5.77 -11.89
CA ILE A 34 -14.57 -7.22 -11.89
C ILE A 34 -14.77 -7.81 -13.30
N VAL A 35 -14.66 -7.00 -14.36
CA VAL A 35 -14.73 -7.44 -15.77
C VAL A 35 -13.78 -8.62 -16.07
N HIS A 36 -12.61 -8.64 -15.44
CA HIS A 36 -11.59 -9.66 -15.64
C HIS A 36 -12.07 -11.08 -15.26
N LEU A 37 -13.16 -11.21 -14.48
CA LEU A 37 -13.79 -12.50 -14.16
C LEU A 37 -14.36 -13.19 -15.41
N ALA A 38 -14.66 -12.45 -16.48
CA ALA A 38 -15.14 -12.98 -17.75
C ALA A 38 -14.23 -14.05 -18.38
N LYS A 39 -12.94 -14.07 -18.03
CA LYS A 39 -11.98 -15.07 -18.54
C LYS A 39 -12.28 -16.50 -18.06
N TYR A 40 -13.13 -16.67 -17.05
CA TYR A 40 -13.46 -17.97 -16.47
C TYR A 40 -14.70 -18.64 -17.10
N GLY A 41 -15.39 -17.95 -18.01
CA GLY A 41 -16.61 -18.46 -18.63
C GLY A 41 -17.83 -18.39 -17.70
N PRO A 42 -18.98 -18.95 -18.10
CA PRO A 42 -20.19 -18.94 -17.29
C PRO A 42 -19.98 -19.56 -15.91
N SER A 43 -20.33 -18.84 -14.85
CA SER A 43 -20.08 -19.25 -13.46
C SER A 43 -20.85 -18.40 -12.47
N ASP A 44 -21.11 -18.95 -11.29
CA ASP A 44 -21.58 -18.18 -10.14
C ASP A 44 -20.40 -17.59 -9.36
N VAL A 45 -20.51 -16.32 -8.99
CA VAL A 45 -19.47 -15.56 -8.30
C VAL A 45 -19.95 -15.15 -6.92
N LEU A 46 -19.14 -15.48 -5.92
CA LEU A 46 -19.28 -15.05 -4.54
C LEU A 46 -18.30 -13.91 -4.29
N LEU A 47 -18.82 -12.68 -4.14
CA LEU A 47 -18.04 -11.50 -3.81
C LEU A 47 -18.18 -11.19 -2.34
N ALA A 48 -17.04 -11.02 -1.68
CA ALA A 48 -16.98 -10.78 -0.26
C ALA A 48 -15.89 -9.79 0.08
N ASP A 49 -16.18 -8.93 1.04
CA ASP A 49 -15.19 -8.01 1.61
C ASP A 49 -14.55 -7.14 0.52
N LEU A 50 -15.41 -6.63 -0.38
CA LEU A 50 -15.02 -5.86 -1.56
C LEU A 50 -15.77 -4.52 -1.51
N PRO A 51 -15.14 -3.44 -0.99
CA PRO A 51 -15.80 -2.16 -0.83
C PRO A 51 -16.32 -1.66 -2.17
N ILE A 52 -17.64 -1.44 -2.26
CA ILE A 52 -18.29 -1.03 -3.51
C ILE A 52 -17.71 0.28 -4.05
N GLY A 53 -17.41 1.24 -3.17
CA GLY A 53 -16.81 2.53 -3.55
C GLY A 53 -15.38 2.43 -4.07
N ALA A 54 -14.72 1.28 -3.90
CA ALA A 54 -13.39 1.06 -4.44
C ALA A 54 -13.44 0.56 -5.91
N LEU A 55 -14.60 0.09 -6.39
CA LEU A 55 -14.79 -0.42 -7.75
C LEU A 55 -15.20 0.73 -8.70
N PRO A 56 -14.46 0.96 -9.80
CA PRO A 56 -14.67 2.15 -10.64
C PRO A 56 -16.06 2.26 -11.30
N ASP A 57 -16.61 1.15 -11.80
CA ASP A 57 -17.89 1.12 -12.51
C ASP A 57 -18.58 -0.24 -12.28
N PHE A 58 -19.01 -0.48 -11.04
CA PHE A 58 -19.56 -1.76 -10.65
C PHE A 58 -20.81 -2.14 -11.43
N GLU A 59 -21.73 -1.21 -11.68
CA GLU A 59 -22.96 -1.48 -12.41
C GLU A 59 -22.66 -1.96 -13.84
N HIS A 60 -21.76 -1.27 -14.54
CA HIS A 60 -21.32 -1.70 -15.87
C HIS A 60 -20.72 -3.11 -15.83
N ASP A 61 -19.85 -3.36 -14.84
CA ASP A 61 -19.17 -4.63 -14.70
C ASP A 61 -20.15 -5.80 -14.46
N VAL A 62 -21.13 -5.62 -13.56
CA VAL A 62 -22.17 -6.64 -13.29
C VAL A 62 -22.95 -6.95 -14.57
N ARG A 63 -23.41 -5.92 -15.29
CA ARG A 63 -24.15 -6.08 -16.55
C ARG A 63 -23.31 -6.79 -17.61
N TYR A 64 -22.03 -6.43 -17.72
CA TYR A 64 -21.09 -7.04 -18.66
C TYR A 64 -20.85 -8.53 -18.37
N LEU A 65 -20.72 -8.90 -17.08
CA LEU A 65 -20.53 -10.27 -16.62
C LEU A 65 -21.80 -11.10 -16.84
N HIS A 66 -22.97 -10.56 -16.47
CA HIS A 66 -24.25 -11.24 -16.66
C HIS A 66 -24.51 -11.58 -18.13
N ALA A 67 -24.21 -10.65 -19.05
CA ALA A 67 -24.30 -10.90 -20.49
C ALA A 67 -23.41 -12.05 -21.02
N ARG A 68 -22.48 -12.54 -20.21
CA ARG A 68 -21.58 -13.68 -20.51
C ARG A 68 -21.92 -14.93 -19.70
N GLY A 69 -23.08 -14.94 -19.03
CA GLY A 69 -23.50 -16.06 -18.19
C GLY A 69 -22.76 -16.12 -16.86
N ILE A 70 -22.18 -15.02 -16.40
CA ILE A 70 -21.56 -14.92 -15.08
C ILE A 70 -22.52 -14.18 -14.16
N LEU A 71 -23.04 -14.88 -13.16
CA LEU A 71 -23.93 -14.29 -12.17
C LEU A 71 -23.12 -13.98 -10.92
N ILE A 72 -23.23 -12.77 -10.40
CA ILE A 72 -22.80 -12.51 -9.02
C ILE A 72 -23.92 -13.05 -8.14
N GLU A 73 -23.80 -14.32 -7.74
CA GLU A 73 -24.81 -15.01 -6.94
C GLU A 73 -24.91 -14.38 -5.55
N ARG A 74 -23.81 -13.82 -5.04
CA ARG A 74 -23.76 -13.26 -3.69
C ARG A 74 -22.77 -12.11 -3.58
N PHE A 75 -23.19 -11.02 -2.95
CA PHE A 75 -22.35 -9.87 -2.61
C PHE A 75 -22.49 -9.54 -1.12
N GLU A 76 -21.38 -9.67 -0.39
CA GLU A 76 -21.29 -9.41 1.05
C GLU A 76 -20.23 -8.36 1.33
N ASP A 77 -20.62 -7.25 1.94
CA ASP A 77 -19.68 -6.17 2.25
C ASP A 77 -20.01 -5.49 3.58
N HIS A 78 -18.98 -5.23 4.37
CA HIS A 78 -19.11 -4.56 5.67
C HIS A 78 -18.56 -3.13 5.67
N HIS A 79 -18.07 -2.67 4.54
CA HIS A 79 -17.52 -1.34 4.40
C HIS A 79 -18.62 -0.28 4.26
N PRO A 80 -18.33 0.99 4.60
CA PRO A 80 -19.28 2.08 4.38
C PRO A 80 -19.67 2.22 2.91
N TYR A 81 -20.92 2.59 2.67
CA TYR A 81 -21.46 2.81 1.33
C TYR A 81 -22.35 4.05 1.25
N THR A 82 -22.52 4.62 0.07
CA THR A 82 -23.40 5.77 -0.16
C THR A 82 -24.85 5.32 -0.42
N ARG A 83 -25.80 6.27 -0.34
CA ARG A 83 -27.20 5.99 -0.70
C ARG A 83 -27.36 5.65 -2.18
N GLU A 84 -26.55 6.28 -3.03
CA GLU A 84 -26.51 6.03 -4.46
C GLU A 84 -26.02 4.60 -4.73
N GLN A 85 -24.97 4.16 -4.03
CA GLN A 85 -24.47 2.79 -4.13
C GLN A 85 -25.52 1.77 -3.67
N LEU A 86 -26.18 2.01 -2.52
CA LEU A 86 -27.25 1.14 -2.04
C LEU A 86 -28.41 1.03 -3.05
N THR A 87 -28.83 2.17 -3.61
CA THR A 87 -29.91 2.22 -4.61
C THR A 87 -29.54 1.43 -5.86
N MET A 88 -28.31 1.60 -6.35
CA MET A 88 -27.79 0.88 -7.51
C MET A 88 -27.70 -0.63 -7.26
N LEU A 89 -27.20 -1.06 -6.11
CA LEU A 89 -27.14 -2.47 -5.74
C LEU A 89 -28.54 -3.10 -5.65
N GLN A 90 -29.51 -2.40 -5.04
CA GLN A 90 -30.90 -2.87 -4.98
C GLN A 90 -31.55 -2.96 -6.37
N ALA A 91 -31.25 -2.03 -7.28
CA ALA A 91 -31.71 -2.11 -8.65
C ALA A 91 -31.17 -3.35 -9.38
N LEU A 92 -29.87 -3.64 -9.23
CA LEU A 92 -29.24 -4.84 -9.81
C LEU A 92 -29.87 -6.13 -9.28
N VAL A 93 -30.25 -6.19 -8.00
CA VAL A 93 -31.00 -7.33 -7.42
C VAL A 93 -32.38 -7.45 -8.05
N ASN A 94 -33.14 -6.35 -8.12
CA ASN A 94 -34.49 -6.34 -8.70
C ASN A 94 -34.51 -6.72 -10.18
N GLU A 95 -33.44 -6.43 -10.91
CA GLU A 95 -33.25 -6.81 -12.30
C GLU A 95 -32.77 -8.27 -12.48
N GLY A 96 -32.43 -8.98 -11.40
CA GLY A 96 -31.90 -10.34 -11.42
C GLY A 96 -30.46 -10.43 -11.92
N LEU A 97 -29.72 -9.31 -11.91
CA LEU A 97 -28.32 -9.24 -12.34
C LEU A 97 -27.35 -9.50 -11.17
N LEU A 98 -27.84 -9.29 -9.95
CA LEU A 98 -27.17 -9.60 -8.70
C LEU A 98 -28.09 -10.52 -7.89
N GLY A 99 -27.54 -11.57 -7.28
CA GLY A 99 -28.27 -12.47 -6.39
C GLY A 99 -28.44 -11.88 -4.99
N ASP A 100 -27.96 -12.60 -3.99
CA ASP A 100 -28.10 -12.22 -2.58
C ASP A 100 -27.19 -11.03 -2.24
N LEU A 101 -27.80 -9.95 -1.73
CA LEU A 101 -27.10 -8.76 -1.25
C LEU A 101 -27.15 -8.69 0.28
N HIS A 102 -25.98 -8.72 0.92
CA HIS A 102 -25.85 -8.48 2.35
C HIS A 102 -24.87 -7.34 2.59
N LEU A 103 -25.33 -6.29 3.28
CA LEU A 103 -24.50 -5.16 3.67
C LEU A 103 -24.60 -4.99 5.18
N SER A 104 -23.46 -4.86 5.86
CA SER A 104 -23.41 -4.56 7.30
C SER A 104 -22.69 -3.25 7.62
N GLY A 105 -22.09 -2.59 6.64
CA GLY A 105 -21.46 -1.29 6.84
C GLY A 105 -22.47 -0.16 7.09
N PRO A 106 -22.04 0.95 7.72
CA PRO A 106 -22.86 2.15 7.85
C PRO A 106 -23.01 2.87 6.50
N LEU A 107 -23.95 3.82 6.43
CA LEU A 107 -23.89 4.83 5.37
C LEU A 107 -22.62 5.66 5.54
N GLU A 108 -22.04 6.12 4.43
CA GLU A 108 -20.86 6.97 4.48
C GLU A 108 -21.15 8.25 5.29
N GLY A 109 -20.31 8.49 6.32
CA GLY A 109 -20.48 9.58 7.27
C GLY A 109 -21.16 9.20 8.59
N ASP A 110 -21.77 8.01 8.66
CA ASP A 110 -22.34 7.47 9.88
C ASP A 110 -21.36 6.51 10.59
N GLU A 111 -21.57 6.27 11.89
CA GLU A 111 -20.83 5.30 12.70
C GLU A 111 -21.79 4.23 13.23
N LEU A 112 -21.32 2.99 13.35
CA LEU A 112 -22.03 1.91 14.03
C LEU A 112 -21.55 1.82 15.48
N GLU A 113 -22.45 1.44 16.37
CA GLU A 113 -22.07 1.05 17.73
C GLU A 113 -21.19 -0.21 17.69
N SER A 114 -20.33 -0.39 18.69
CA SER A 114 -19.36 -1.50 18.71
C SER A 114 -20.00 -2.88 18.57
N ASP A 115 -21.19 -3.04 19.14
CA ASP A 115 -21.91 -4.32 19.16
C ASP A 115 -22.59 -4.64 17.80
N ASP A 116 -22.73 -3.63 16.94
CA ASP A 116 -23.30 -3.74 15.60
C ASP A 116 -22.23 -3.95 14.52
N LEU A 117 -20.94 -3.81 14.87
CA LEU A 117 -19.83 -4.02 13.95
C LEU A 117 -19.72 -5.49 13.55
N LYS A 118 -19.68 -5.73 12.24
CA LYS A 118 -19.47 -7.05 11.65
C LYS A 118 -18.33 -6.99 10.65
N CYS A 119 -17.43 -7.96 10.69
CA CYS A 119 -16.42 -8.12 9.65
C CYS A 119 -16.95 -9.01 8.53
N GLY A 120 -16.25 -9.06 7.38
CA GLY A 120 -16.63 -9.95 6.29
C GLY A 120 -16.79 -11.42 6.70
N THR A 121 -16.03 -11.89 7.70
CA THR A 121 -16.16 -13.26 8.21
C THR A 121 -17.44 -13.48 9.02
N ASP A 122 -17.90 -12.48 9.78
CA ASP A 122 -19.17 -12.56 10.51
C ASP A 122 -20.34 -12.70 9.56
N MET A 123 -20.36 -11.89 8.50
CA MET A 123 -21.42 -11.90 7.50
C MET A 123 -21.56 -13.28 6.86
N VAL A 124 -20.45 -13.86 6.39
CA VAL A 124 -20.48 -15.19 5.76
C VAL A 124 -20.96 -16.23 6.76
N TYR A 125 -20.48 -16.17 8.00
CA TYR A 125 -20.90 -17.13 9.02
C TYR A 125 -22.41 -17.05 9.27
N GLU A 126 -22.93 -15.87 9.57
CA GLU A 126 -24.33 -15.67 9.94
C GLU A 126 -25.29 -16.04 8.81
N ASN A 127 -24.92 -15.72 7.57
CA ASN A 127 -25.80 -15.90 6.43
C ASN A 127 -25.75 -17.31 5.83
N THR A 128 -24.61 -18.02 5.92
CA THR A 128 -24.39 -19.27 5.17
C THR A 128 -23.99 -20.48 6.01
N ILE A 129 -23.57 -20.27 7.27
CA ILE A 129 -23.06 -21.35 8.12
C ILE A 129 -23.90 -21.53 9.38
N ALA A 130 -24.31 -20.45 10.05
CA ALA A 130 -25.02 -20.53 11.32
C ALA A 130 -26.27 -21.42 11.23
N GLY A 131 -26.37 -22.38 12.16
CA GLY A 131 -27.51 -23.31 12.23
C GLY A 131 -27.54 -24.40 11.16
N GLN A 132 -26.56 -24.45 10.25
CA GLN A 132 -26.45 -25.51 9.24
C GLN A 132 -25.74 -26.76 9.79
N PRO A 133 -25.86 -27.93 9.14
CA PRO A 133 -25.16 -29.15 9.57
C PRO A 133 -23.63 -29.04 9.63
N TRP A 134 -23.05 -28.05 8.94
CA TRP A 134 -21.62 -27.75 8.94
C TRP A 134 -21.24 -26.62 9.91
N ASP A 135 -22.14 -26.18 10.79
CA ASP A 135 -21.83 -25.21 11.85
C ASP A 135 -21.05 -25.86 13.01
N THR A 136 -19.73 -25.98 12.84
CA THR A 136 -18.83 -26.60 13.82
C THR A 136 -18.20 -25.58 14.75
N GLU A 137 -17.69 -26.05 15.90
CA GLU A 137 -16.99 -25.16 16.84
C GLU A 137 -15.74 -24.53 16.24
N GLY A 138 -14.99 -25.25 15.40
CA GLY A 138 -13.81 -24.69 14.72
C GLY A 138 -14.16 -23.52 13.80
N VAL A 139 -15.32 -23.55 13.13
CA VAL A 139 -15.81 -22.40 12.34
C VAL A 139 -16.14 -21.22 13.25
N ARG A 140 -16.81 -21.45 14.39
CA ARG A 140 -17.09 -20.38 15.36
C ARG A 140 -15.81 -19.75 15.90
N GLN A 141 -14.79 -20.55 16.18
CA GLN A 141 -13.48 -20.06 16.59
C GLN A 141 -12.80 -19.22 15.50
N LEU A 142 -12.80 -19.70 14.25
CA LEU A 142 -12.24 -18.95 13.13
C LEU A 142 -12.97 -17.61 12.93
N ARG A 143 -14.31 -17.60 13.07
CA ARG A 143 -15.10 -16.37 13.05
C ARG A 143 -14.64 -15.40 14.12
N ARG A 144 -14.60 -15.83 15.38
CA ARG A 144 -14.16 -14.99 16.51
C ARG A 144 -12.75 -14.45 16.29
N ALA A 145 -11.81 -15.30 15.86
CA ALA A 145 -10.45 -14.88 15.57
C ALA A 145 -10.37 -13.82 14.46
N ALA A 146 -11.13 -13.98 13.37
CA ALA A 146 -11.16 -12.99 12.29
C ALA A 146 -11.81 -11.67 12.72
N HIS A 147 -12.94 -11.72 13.44
CA HIS A 147 -13.61 -10.54 14.02
C HIS A 147 -12.65 -9.77 14.93
N SER A 148 -12.00 -10.47 15.86
CA SER A 148 -11.03 -9.90 16.79
C SER A 148 -9.82 -9.25 16.10
N GLU A 149 -9.38 -9.79 14.97
CA GLU A 149 -8.27 -9.19 14.23
C GLU A 149 -8.69 -7.95 13.43
N ASP A 150 -9.89 -7.97 12.86
CA ASP A 150 -10.42 -6.89 12.03
C ASP A 150 -10.77 -5.65 12.86
N PHE A 151 -11.38 -5.86 14.04
CA PHE A 151 -11.71 -4.80 14.99
C PHE A 151 -10.70 -4.61 16.10
N VAL A 152 -9.62 -5.39 16.11
CA VAL A 152 -8.55 -5.35 17.12
C VAL A 152 -9.02 -5.64 18.56
N THR A 153 -10.23 -6.16 18.73
CA THR A 153 -10.81 -6.54 20.02
C THR A 153 -10.40 -7.96 20.40
N ASP A 154 -10.00 -8.20 21.65
CA ASP A 154 -9.75 -9.56 22.18
C ASP A 154 -8.83 -10.47 21.34
N ARG A 155 -7.78 -9.89 20.74
CA ARG A 155 -6.83 -10.63 19.87
C ARG A 155 -6.28 -11.89 20.54
N ASN A 156 -6.55 -13.03 19.91
CA ASN A 156 -6.08 -14.34 20.36
C ASN A 156 -4.92 -14.88 19.50
N GLU A 157 -4.36 -16.02 19.90
CA GLU A 157 -3.22 -16.64 19.20
C GLU A 157 -3.55 -16.97 17.74
N LEU A 158 -4.72 -17.58 17.49
CA LEU A 158 -5.16 -17.93 16.14
C LEU A 158 -5.26 -16.70 15.24
N GLY A 159 -5.90 -15.63 15.72
CA GLY A 159 -6.01 -14.36 15.00
C GLY A 159 -4.64 -13.81 14.62
N ARG A 160 -3.72 -13.73 15.59
CA ARG A 160 -2.36 -13.24 15.34
C ARG A 160 -1.61 -14.08 14.31
N MET A 161 -1.69 -15.41 14.40
CA MET A 161 -1.06 -16.31 13.43
C MET A 161 -1.63 -16.09 12.03
N LEU A 162 -2.95 -16.01 11.88
CA LEU A 162 -3.59 -15.76 10.58
C LEU A 162 -3.17 -14.41 10.01
N THR A 163 -3.17 -13.36 10.83
CA THR A 163 -2.69 -12.03 10.44
C THR A 163 -1.24 -12.07 10.00
N ASP A 164 -0.36 -12.77 10.71
CA ASP A 164 1.05 -12.88 10.36
C ASP A 164 1.30 -13.66 9.06
N LEU A 165 0.56 -14.74 8.83
CA LEU A 165 0.63 -15.53 7.59
C LEU A 165 0.13 -14.73 6.40
N ILE A 166 -1.03 -14.07 6.54
CA ILE A 166 -1.63 -13.23 5.49
C ILE A 166 -0.71 -12.04 5.18
N LYS A 167 -0.27 -11.32 6.21
CA LYS A 167 0.67 -10.18 6.04
C LYS A 167 2.04 -10.64 5.57
N GLY A 168 2.45 -11.87 5.88
CA GLY A 168 3.71 -12.48 5.46
C GLY A 168 3.74 -12.91 4.00
N GLY A 169 2.63 -12.79 3.27
CA GLY A 169 2.55 -13.14 1.84
C GLY A 169 2.42 -14.64 1.58
N VAL A 170 2.00 -15.42 2.59
CA VAL A 170 1.66 -16.84 2.40
C VAL A 170 0.54 -16.97 1.36
N CYS A 171 0.61 -18.01 0.53
CA CYS A 171 -0.40 -18.27 -0.48
C CYS A 171 -1.76 -18.48 0.20
N LYS A 172 -2.69 -17.54 -0.03
CA LYS A 172 -4.03 -17.56 0.57
C LYS A 172 -4.84 -18.82 0.24
N VAL A 173 -4.59 -19.44 -0.92
CA VAL A 173 -5.22 -20.71 -1.32
C VAL A 173 -4.74 -21.86 -0.44
N GLN A 174 -3.42 -21.96 -0.23
CA GLN A 174 -2.85 -22.96 0.68
C GLN A 174 -3.34 -22.72 2.11
N LEU A 175 -3.41 -21.44 2.53
CA LEU A 175 -3.97 -21.05 3.82
C LEU A 175 -5.40 -21.58 4.01
N ALA A 176 -6.28 -21.31 3.03
CA ALA A 176 -7.66 -21.78 3.05
C ALA A 176 -7.78 -23.32 3.06
N GLN A 177 -6.92 -24.02 2.32
CA GLN A 177 -6.92 -25.48 2.23
C GLN A 177 -6.55 -26.16 3.55
N VAL A 178 -5.49 -25.69 4.23
CA VAL A 178 -5.09 -26.22 5.55
C VAL A 178 -6.16 -25.90 6.59
N MET A 179 -6.62 -24.64 6.67
CA MET A 179 -7.64 -24.26 7.65
C MET A 179 -8.88 -25.13 7.54
N TRP A 180 -9.36 -25.41 6.32
CA TRP A 180 -10.53 -26.25 6.12
C TRP A 180 -10.38 -27.65 6.74
N GLN A 181 -9.21 -28.29 6.63
CA GLN A 181 -9.01 -29.64 7.14
C GLN A 181 -9.17 -29.70 8.67
N SER A 182 -8.87 -28.59 9.35
CA SER A 182 -8.88 -28.46 10.81
C SER A 182 -10.22 -27.98 11.40
N LEU A 183 -11.07 -27.33 10.59
CA LEU A 183 -12.33 -26.74 11.07
C LEU A 183 -13.30 -27.72 11.75
N PRO A 184 -13.42 -29.00 11.34
CA PRO A 184 -14.27 -29.96 12.03
C PRO A 184 -13.78 -30.36 13.42
N GLU A 185 -12.46 -30.44 13.62
CA GLU A 185 -11.83 -30.99 14.82
C GLU A 185 -11.50 -29.93 15.88
N ASN A 186 -11.66 -28.65 15.53
CA ASN A 186 -11.41 -27.52 16.43
C ASN A 186 -9.95 -27.45 16.94
N ASP A 187 -9.02 -27.86 16.09
CA ASP A 187 -7.60 -28.00 16.35
C ASP A 187 -6.76 -27.07 15.45
N LEU A 188 -7.36 -25.99 14.94
CA LEU A 188 -6.75 -25.08 13.96
C LEU A 188 -5.32 -24.69 14.33
N VAL A 189 -5.08 -24.23 15.56
CA VAL A 189 -3.74 -23.81 16.01
C VAL A 189 -2.74 -24.97 15.93
N GLU A 190 -3.11 -26.15 16.41
CA GLU A 190 -2.27 -27.35 16.35
C GLU A 190 -1.98 -27.76 14.91
N GLN A 191 -2.97 -27.67 14.01
CA GLN A 191 -2.78 -27.99 12.60
C GLN A 191 -1.90 -26.96 11.88
N LEU A 192 -2.02 -25.67 12.22
CA LEU A 192 -1.11 -24.65 11.71
C LEU A 192 0.32 -24.92 12.18
N GLN A 193 0.50 -25.32 13.45
CA GLN A 193 1.80 -25.71 14.00
C GLN A 193 2.36 -26.96 13.31
N ASN A 194 1.56 -28.00 13.14
CA ASN A 194 1.95 -29.24 12.47
C ASN A 194 2.28 -29.03 10.98
N ALA A 195 1.69 -28.01 10.35
CA ALA A 195 2.04 -27.58 8.99
C ALA A 195 3.37 -26.80 8.90
N GLY A 196 4.07 -26.58 10.03
CA GLY A 196 5.34 -25.87 10.10
C GLY A 196 5.21 -24.35 9.99
N TRP A 197 4.02 -23.80 10.25
CA TRP A 197 3.77 -22.37 10.02
C TRP A 197 4.26 -21.47 11.14
N THR A 198 4.46 -22.01 12.33
CA THR A 198 5.13 -21.28 13.41
C THR A 198 6.58 -20.98 13.02
N GLU A 199 7.28 -21.96 12.47
CA GLU A 199 8.64 -21.82 11.95
C GLU A 199 8.65 -20.82 10.79
N LEU A 200 7.69 -20.91 9.86
CA LEU A 200 7.56 -19.96 8.76
C LEU A 200 7.33 -18.52 9.25
N ILE A 201 6.47 -18.31 10.25
CA ILE A 201 6.23 -16.98 10.85
C ILE A 201 7.52 -16.46 11.50
N ALA A 202 8.25 -17.32 12.21
CA ALA A 202 9.53 -16.95 12.83
C ALA A 202 10.58 -16.58 11.77
N GLU A 203 10.70 -17.35 10.69
CA GLU A 203 11.57 -17.08 9.55
C GLU A 203 11.23 -15.76 8.88
N LEU A 204 9.95 -15.52 8.58
CA LEU A 204 9.47 -14.26 8.00
C LEU A 204 9.75 -13.07 8.92
N THR A 205 9.52 -13.24 10.22
CA THR A 205 9.80 -12.21 11.23
C THR A 205 11.29 -11.88 11.28
N ALA A 206 12.15 -12.89 11.34
CA ALA A 206 13.59 -12.72 11.32
C ALA A 206 14.07 -12.06 10.01
N TYR A 207 13.48 -12.47 8.87
CA TYR A 207 13.74 -11.86 7.57
C TYR A 207 13.41 -10.36 7.59
N TYR A 208 12.21 -9.95 8.01
CA TYR A 208 11.85 -8.53 8.02
C TYR A 208 12.66 -7.71 9.02
N GLN A 209 12.98 -8.29 10.19
CA GLN A 209 13.86 -7.66 11.18
C GLN A 209 15.26 -7.39 10.60
N ALA A 210 15.83 -8.35 9.87
CA ALA A 210 17.12 -8.18 9.19
C ALA A 210 17.10 -7.09 8.09
N HIS A 211 15.91 -6.76 7.57
CA HIS A 211 15.72 -5.75 6.52
C HIS A 211 15.20 -4.40 7.04
N GLU A 212 15.04 -4.20 8.36
CA GLU A 212 14.57 -2.92 8.92
C GLU A 212 15.43 -1.72 8.52
N ALA A 213 16.75 -1.91 8.40
CA ALA A 213 17.65 -0.86 7.94
C ALA A 213 17.32 -0.38 6.52
N THR A 214 16.77 -1.25 5.66
CA THR A 214 16.35 -0.86 4.30
C THR A 214 15.09 0.00 4.31
N MET A 215 14.16 -0.27 5.25
CA MET A 215 12.95 0.54 5.45
C MET A 215 13.29 1.96 5.94
N GLN A 216 14.43 2.14 6.60
CA GLN A 216 14.89 3.45 7.09
C GLN A 216 15.64 4.29 6.06
N GLN A 217 15.90 3.80 4.84
CA GLN A 217 16.79 4.51 3.90
C GLN A 217 16.25 5.87 3.44
N HIS A 218 14.93 6.02 3.40
CA HIS A 218 14.25 7.18 2.84
C HIS A 218 12.96 7.46 3.61
N VAL A 219 13.12 8.08 4.78
CA VAL A 219 12.02 8.37 5.70
C VAL A 219 12.04 9.84 6.05
N TYR A 220 10.88 10.48 5.96
CA TYR A 220 10.70 11.88 6.32
C TYR A 220 9.49 12.00 7.25
N LEU A 221 9.54 12.94 8.17
CA LEU A 221 8.39 13.34 8.95
C LEU A 221 7.94 14.73 8.52
N VAL A 222 6.65 14.87 8.23
CA VAL A 222 6.00 16.14 7.93
C VAL A 222 5.03 16.45 9.05
N GLU A 223 5.20 17.62 9.66
CA GLU A 223 4.21 18.17 10.58
C GLU A 223 3.21 18.99 9.78
N ALA A 224 1.92 18.70 9.91
CA ALA A 224 0.84 19.37 9.20
C ALA A 224 -0.16 19.96 10.20
N ALA A 225 -0.21 21.29 10.30
CA ALA A 225 -1.23 21.95 11.09
C ALA A 225 -2.57 21.83 10.37
N ARG A 226 -3.60 21.41 11.11
CA ARG A 226 -4.96 21.25 10.58
C ARG A 226 -5.52 22.63 10.20
N PRO A 227 -6.18 22.77 9.05
CA PRO A 227 -7.02 23.92 8.75
C PRO A 227 -8.33 23.85 9.52
N ASP A 228 -9.00 25.00 9.68
CA ASP A 228 -10.32 25.05 10.31
C ASP A 228 -11.44 24.52 9.37
N ASP A 229 -11.24 24.58 8.04
CA ASP A 229 -12.29 24.34 7.02
C ASP A 229 -11.95 23.27 5.94
N SER A 230 -11.07 22.28 6.20
CA SER A 230 -10.75 21.27 5.17
C SER A 230 -11.76 20.14 5.09
N THR A 231 -12.16 19.81 3.87
CA THR A 231 -13.00 18.65 3.54
C THR A 231 -12.33 17.30 3.79
N ALA A 232 -11.00 17.26 3.98
CA ALA A 232 -10.28 16.05 4.36
C ALA A 232 -10.29 15.81 5.88
N LEU A 233 -10.92 16.69 6.65
CA LEU A 233 -11.14 16.55 8.08
C LEU A 233 -12.57 16.07 8.32
N VAL A 234 -12.74 15.02 9.12
CA VAL A 234 -14.08 14.51 9.48
C VAL A 234 -14.56 15.08 10.83
N GLY A 235 -13.66 15.67 11.61
CA GLY A 235 -13.93 16.18 12.95
C GLY A 235 -12.72 16.12 13.89
N GLY A 236 -12.99 16.22 15.19
CA GLY A 236 -12.00 16.06 16.26
C GLY A 236 -11.72 14.59 16.63
N ARG A 237 -10.85 14.37 17.62
CA ARG A 237 -10.54 13.05 18.19
C ARG A 237 -11.85 12.41 18.73
N ALA A 238 -12.30 11.25 18.22
CA ALA A 238 -13.43 10.58 18.87
C ALA A 238 -12.99 9.99 20.22
N LEU A 239 -13.93 10.02 21.16
CA LEU A 239 -13.80 9.62 22.55
C LEU A 239 -14.67 8.37 22.83
N GLY A 240 -14.91 7.54 21.82
CA GLY A 240 -15.95 6.49 21.83
C GLY A 240 -15.43 5.04 21.70
N PRO A 241 -16.27 4.05 22.05
CA PRO A 241 -15.92 2.63 22.07
C PRO A 241 -15.65 2.11 20.66
N GLY A 242 -14.57 1.36 20.49
CA GLY A 242 -14.07 0.88 19.18
C GLY A 242 -12.68 1.37 18.80
N SER A 243 -12.09 2.28 19.60
CA SER A 243 -10.67 2.64 19.52
C SER A 243 -9.86 1.86 20.57
N ASP A 244 -8.82 1.13 20.15
CA ASP A 244 -7.88 0.42 21.05
C ASP A 244 -7.04 1.36 21.92
N ALA A 245 -7.10 2.67 21.66
CA ALA A 245 -6.44 3.65 22.50
C ALA A 245 -7.28 3.95 23.74
N LEU A 246 -6.63 3.88 24.90
CA LEU A 246 -7.18 4.35 26.17
C LEU A 246 -7.82 5.74 26.00
N ALA A 247 -9.05 5.89 26.51
CA ALA A 247 -9.72 7.18 26.56
C ALA A 247 -8.78 8.21 27.20
N PRO A 248 -8.48 9.33 26.51
CA PRO A 248 -7.64 10.37 27.07
C PRO A 248 -8.27 10.87 28.37
N THR A 249 -7.47 10.98 29.43
CA THR A 249 -7.93 11.61 30.68
C THR A 249 -8.26 13.08 30.41
N ASP A 250 -9.03 13.74 31.27
CA ASP A 250 -9.39 15.16 31.05
C ASP A 250 -8.17 16.10 30.91
N GLY A 251 -6.98 15.67 31.35
CA GLY A 251 -5.70 16.34 31.09
C GLY A 251 -5.17 16.18 29.65
N ASP A 252 -5.57 15.12 28.94
CA ASP A 252 -5.18 14.81 27.55
C ASP A 252 -6.16 15.39 26.50
N ARG A 253 -7.35 15.81 26.93
CA ARG A 253 -8.30 16.56 26.09
C ARG A 253 -7.77 17.95 25.73
N ILE A 254 -6.87 18.49 26.54
CA ILE A 254 -6.09 19.70 26.25
C ILE A 254 -4.81 19.29 25.49
N GLY A 255 -4.99 18.78 24.28
CA GLY A 255 -3.89 18.30 23.42
C GLY A 255 -4.20 18.24 21.92
N ALA A 256 -5.43 18.53 21.50
CA ALA A 256 -5.82 18.61 20.08
C ALA A 256 -5.25 19.84 19.34
N SER A 257 -4.34 20.58 19.96
CA SER A 257 -3.61 21.72 19.41
C SER A 257 -2.28 21.36 18.73
N GLY A 258 -1.97 20.07 18.58
CA GLY A 258 -0.76 19.59 17.91
C GLY A 258 -0.92 19.44 16.40
N ASN A 259 0.14 19.77 15.65
CA ASN A 259 0.26 19.43 14.23
C ASN A 259 0.19 17.90 14.05
N LEU A 260 -0.50 17.43 13.01
CA LEU A 260 -0.45 16.03 12.57
C LEU A 260 0.97 15.65 12.20
N LYS A 261 1.41 14.49 12.65
CA LYS A 261 2.73 13.93 12.33
C LYS A 261 2.59 12.83 11.29
N ILE A 262 2.85 13.19 10.03
CA ILE A 262 2.73 12.28 8.89
C ILE A 262 4.13 11.80 8.49
N LEU A 263 4.39 10.50 8.68
CA LEU A 263 5.56 9.85 8.13
C LEU A 263 5.38 9.65 6.63
N MET A 264 6.41 9.96 5.85
CA MET A 264 6.50 9.64 4.43
C MET A 264 7.72 8.76 4.24
N ALA A 265 7.48 7.50 3.88
CA ALA A 265 8.53 6.50 3.74
C ALA A 265 8.50 5.89 2.34
N MET A 266 9.65 5.78 1.69
CA MET A 266 9.74 5.05 0.43
C MET A 266 9.79 3.56 0.73
N ALA A 267 9.05 2.77 -0.05
CA ALA A 267 9.10 1.33 0.04
C ALA A 267 10.52 0.82 -0.21
N ALA A 268 10.97 -0.09 0.66
CA ALA A 268 12.29 -0.68 0.53
C ALA A 268 12.40 -1.44 -0.80
N ARG A 269 13.48 -1.19 -1.54
CA ARG A 269 13.80 -1.99 -2.72
C ARG A 269 14.42 -3.30 -2.26
N THR A 270 13.76 -4.40 -2.56
CA THR A 270 14.31 -5.74 -2.37
C THR A 270 15.08 -6.15 -3.61
N GLU A 271 16.09 -7.00 -3.44
CA GLU A 271 16.87 -7.49 -4.57
C GLU A 271 15.99 -8.34 -5.51
N PRO A 272 16.32 -8.46 -6.81
CA PRO A 272 15.60 -9.37 -7.70
C PRO A 272 15.52 -10.78 -7.10
N GLY A 273 14.31 -11.33 -7.02
CA GLY A 273 14.04 -12.64 -6.40
C GLY A 273 13.78 -12.61 -4.89
N GLN A 274 14.01 -11.49 -4.20
CA GLN A 274 13.63 -11.33 -2.80
C GLN A 274 12.17 -10.87 -2.68
N PRO A 275 11.42 -11.38 -1.68
CA PRO A 275 10.05 -10.96 -1.44
C PRO A 275 10.01 -9.47 -1.09
N ARG A 276 9.06 -8.73 -1.66
CA ARG A 276 8.82 -7.33 -1.26
C ARG A 276 8.40 -7.29 0.19
N ILE A 277 8.76 -6.22 0.91
CA ILE A 277 8.25 -5.99 2.26
C ILE A 277 6.75 -5.67 2.17
N PRO A 278 5.88 -6.50 2.78
CA PRO A 278 4.44 -6.26 2.79
C PRO A 278 4.11 -4.99 3.56
N VAL A 279 3.07 -4.28 3.11
CA VAL A 279 2.64 -3.00 3.72
C VAL A 279 2.36 -3.18 5.22
N GLY A 280 1.69 -4.26 5.62
CA GLY A 280 1.40 -4.55 7.03
C GLY A 280 2.68 -4.60 7.88
N LYS A 281 3.72 -5.30 7.42
CA LYS A 281 5.00 -5.40 8.14
C LYS A 281 5.76 -4.08 8.17
N ALA A 282 5.68 -3.28 7.09
CA ALA A 282 6.24 -1.94 7.09
C ALA A 282 5.53 -1.03 8.11
N VAL A 283 4.19 -1.06 8.15
CA VAL A 283 3.36 -0.30 9.11
C VAL A 283 3.71 -0.69 10.55
N ASP A 284 3.77 -1.98 10.85
CA ASP A 284 4.13 -2.48 12.19
C ASP A 284 5.52 -1.98 12.62
N PHE A 285 6.48 -1.98 11.68
CA PHE A 285 7.81 -1.43 11.91
C PHE A 285 7.79 0.08 12.19
N PHE A 286 7.12 0.87 11.36
CA PHE A 286 7.09 2.32 11.52
C PHE A 286 6.31 2.76 12.76
N ALA A 287 5.22 2.08 13.10
CA ALA A 287 4.46 2.33 14.34
C ALA A 287 5.35 2.12 15.58
N ARG A 288 6.13 1.03 15.61
CA ARG A 288 7.07 0.75 16.70
C ARG A 288 8.25 1.72 16.73
N LYS A 289 8.78 2.09 15.57
CA LYS A 289 10.00 2.91 15.47
C LYS A 289 9.75 4.40 15.72
N TYR A 290 8.56 4.87 15.36
CA TYR A 290 8.15 6.28 15.43
C TYR A 290 6.77 6.38 16.10
N PRO A 291 6.67 6.09 17.41
CA PRO A 291 5.40 6.09 18.12
C PRO A 291 4.72 7.46 18.18
N GLU A 292 5.44 8.54 17.85
CA GLU A 292 4.88 9.88 17.77
C GLU A 292 4.16 10.19 16.46
N ALA A 293 4.25 9.31 15.45
CA ALA A 293 3.62 9.54 14.16
C ALA A 293 2.13 9.15 14.20
N ASP A 294 1.28 10.02 13.65
CA ASP A 294 -0.16 9.80 13.59
C ASP A 294 -0.54 8.99 12.35
N TYR A 295 0.14 9.23 11.24
CA TYR A 295 -0.13 8.61 9.94
C TYR A 295 1.17 8.24 9.22
N ILE A 296 1.09 7.29 8.30
CA ILE A 296 2.16 6.96 7.36
C ILE A 296 1.65 6.95 5.92
N PHE A 297 2.42 7.57 5.03
CA PHE A 297 2.35 7.44 3.59
C PHE A 297 3.52 6.56 3.12
N TYR A 298 3.22 5.28 2.86
CA TYR A 298 4.18 4.31 2.38
C TYR A 298 4.18 4.27 0.85
N CYS A 299 5.27 4.71 0.24
CA CYS A 299 5.34 5.10 -1.16
C CYS A 299 6.14 4.09 -2.00
N PHE A 300 5.48 3.37 -2.90
CA PHE A 300 6.13 2.53 -3.91
C PHE A 300 6.55 3.38 -5.12
N GLY A 301 7.40 4.38 -4.86
CA GLY A 301 7.66 5.46 -5.81
C GLY A 301 6.43 6.37 -5.97
N SER A 302 6.19 6.86 -7.18
CA SER A 302 5.06 7.72 -7.54
C SER A 302 3.83 6.95 -8.03
N SER A 303 3.99 5.66 -8.33
CA SER A 303 2.96 4.83 -8.96
C SER A 303 1.94 4.25 -7.97
N LEU A 304 2.28 4.21 -6.69
CA LEU A 304 1.37 3.76 -5.64
C LEU A 304 1.83 4.32 -4.29
N MET A 305 0.90 4.93 -3.58
CA MET A 305 1.07 5.36 -2.19
C MET A 305 -0.03 4.72 -1.34
N VAL A 306 0.36 4.15 -0.21
CA VAL A 306 -0.57 3.59 0.77
C VAL A 306 -0.56 4.47 2.01
N GLY A 307 -1.71 5.07 2.32
CA GLY A 307 -1.96 5.78 3.56
C GLY A 307 -2.46 4.83 4.64
N ARG A 308 -1.88 4.92 5.85
CA ARG A 308 -2.36 4.23 7.05
C ARG A 308 -2.32 5.14 8.26
N ARG A 309 -3.34 5.06 9.10
CA ARG A 309 -3.33 5.60 10.45
C ARG A 309 -2.44 4.72 11.33
N LEU A 310 -1.50 5.36 12.02
CA LEU A 310 -0.64 4.72 13.01
C LEU A 310 -1.17 4.94 14.43
N ASN A 311 -1.64 6.15 14.71
CA ASN A 311 -2.28 6.51 15.96
C ASN A 311 -3.80 6.32 15.85
N GLN A 312 -4.31 5.16 16.29
CA GLN A 312 -5.75 4.86 16.17
C GLN A 312 -6.64 5.85 16.92
N ALA A 313 -6.09 6.54 17.93
CA ALA A 313 -6.81 7.57 18.65
C ALA A 313 -7.02 8.85 17.81
N ASP A 314 -6.24 9.11 16.77
CA ASP A 314 -6.44 10.28 15.91
C ASP A 314 -7.38 9.92 14.75
N LEU A 315 -8.61 10.42 14.80
CA LEU A 315 -9.59 10.26 13.72
C LEU A 315 -9.72 11.48 12.81
N SER A 316 -8.84 12.47 12.99
CA SER A 316 -9.03 13.80 12.41
C SER A 316 -8.80 13.85 10.90
N LEU A 317 -7.98 12.95 10.35
CA LEU A 317 -7.72 12.88 8.92
C LEU A 317 -8.52 11.73 8.29
N ASN A 318 -9.32 12.07 7.27
CA ASN A 318 -9.93 11.10 6.38
C ASN A 318 -8.97 10.76 5.25
N LEU A 319 -8.29 9.61 5.34
CA LEU A 319 -7.42 9.18 4.25
C LEU A 319 -8.21 8.90 2.96
N GLY A 320 -9.42 8.35 3.06
CA GLY A 320 -10.31 8.10 1.92
C GLY A 320 -10.59 9.36 1.11
N ALA A 321 -10.96 10.45 1.77
CA ALA A 321 -11.21 11.74 1.11
C ALA A 321 -9.94 12.46 0.67
N LEU A 322 -8.80 12.23 1.34
CA LEU A 322 -7.52 12.85 0.99
C LEU A 322 -6.89 12.24 -0.27
N MET A 323 -6.96 10.91 -0.43
CA MET A 323 -6.30 10.20 -1.53
C MET A 323 -6.66 10.72 -2.94
N PRO A 324 -7.93 10.99 -3.28
CA PRO A 324 -8.28 11.58 -4.58
C PRO A 324 -7.65 12.95 -4.83
N GLN A 325 -7.36 13.71 -3.77
CA GLN A 325 -6.72 15.02 -3.85
C GLN A 325 -5.21 14.93 -4.05
N ILE A 326 -4.59 13.78 -3.77
CA ILE A 326 -3.15 13.55 -3.97
C ILE A 326 -2.90 12.81 -5.29
N GLY A 327 -3.79 11.88 -5.64
CA GLY A 327 -3.76 11.09 -6.87
C GLY A 327 -4.85 11.52 -7.85
N ARG A 328 -5.75 10.60 -8.22
CA ARG A 328 -6.85 10.83 -9.17
C ARG A 328 -8.23 10.63 -8.53
N PRO A 329 -9.34 11.08 -9.16
CA PRO A 329 -10.69 10.98 -8.58
C PRO A 329 -11.13 9.57 -8.14
N GLY A 330 -10.64 8.52 -8.79
CA GLY A 330 -10.93 7.12 -8.42
C GLY A 330 -9.99 6.51 -7.37
N ASP A 331 -9.10 7.30 -6.78
CA ASP A 331 -8.28 6.87 -5.64
C ASP A 331 -9.05 7.10 -4.33
N GLY A 332 -8.74 6.35 -3.28
CA GLY A 332 -9.55 6.37 -2.07
C GLY A 332 -9.35 5.17 -1.17
N GLY A 333 -10.36 4.92 -0.34
CA GLY A 333 -10.38 3.91 0.70
C GLY A 333 -11.09 4.44 1.94
N HIS A 334 -10.77 3.86 3.08
CA HIS A 334 -11.41 4.13 4.36
C HIS A 334 -10.66 5.24 5.09
N ALA A 335 -11.30 5.88 6.07
CA ALA A 335 -10.72 7.01 6.79
C ALA A 335 -9.35 6.70 7.44
N GLY A 336 -9.13 5.47 7.92
CA GLY A 336 -7.86 5.03 8.51
C GLY A 336 -6.90 4.34 7.54
N ALA A 337 -7.32 4.04 6.31
CA ALA A 337 -6.60 3.18 5.39
C ALA A 337 -7.02 3.43 3.92
N ALA A 338 -6.16 4.08 3.13
CA ALA A 338 -6.49 4.40 1.74
C ALA A 338 -5.27 4.28 0.82
N VAL A 339 -5.50 4.29 -0.49
CA VAL A 339 -4.45 4.20 -1.51
C VAL A 339 -4.66 5.25 -2.60
N CYS A 340 -3.57 5.72 -3.19
CA CYS A 340 -3.64 6.59 -4.37
C CYS A 340 -2.46 6.37 -5.32
N ARG A 341 -2.55 6.96 -6.51
CA ARG A 341 -1.49 7.00 -7.52
C ARG A 341 -1.05 8.44 -7.76
N PRO A 342 -0.08 8.95 -7.00
CA PRO A 342 0.36 10.34 -7.10
C PRO A 342 0.79 10.77 -8.51
N GLU A 343 1.35 9.86 -9.32
CA GLU A 343 1.74 10.15 -10.71
C GLU A 343 0.58 10.33 -11.68
N ASP A 344 -0.63 9.88 -11.32
CA ASP A 344 -1.83 10.07 -12.14
C ASP A 344 -2.52 11.42 -11.83
N ASN A 345 -2.01 12.19 -10.88
CA ASN A 345 -2.51 13.54 -10.58
C ASN A 345 -2.12 14.52 -11.68
N GLU A 346 -3.06 15.35 -12.14
CA GLU A 346 -2.82 16.33 -13.23
C GLU A 346 -1.72 17.36 -12.92
N HIS A 347 -1.45 17.61 -11.64
CA HIS A 347 -0.42 18.53 -11.19
C HIS A 347 0.89 17.84 -10.79
N TYR A 348 1.03 16.53 -11.05
CA TYR A 348 2.27 15.82 -10.76
C TYR A 348 3.42 16.36 -11.63
N PRO A 349 4.56 16.78 -11.05
CA PRO A 349 5.63 17.43 -11.80
C PRO A 349 6.53 16.41 -12.51
N HIS A 350 6.02 15.76 -13.55
CA HIS A 350 6.74 14.71 -14.30
C HIS A 350 8.13 15.13 -14.77
N ALA A 351 8.30 16.37 -15.21
CA ALA A 351 9.57 16.89 -15.70
C ALA A 351 10.67 16.93 -14.62
N ILE A 352 10.29 17.04 -13.34
CA ILE A 352 11.21 17.19 -12.22
C ILE A 352 11.39 15.86 -11.47
N LEU A 353 10.27 15.20 -11.15
CA LEU A 353 10.29 14.00 -10.31
C LEU A 353 10.42 12.70 -11.11
N GLY A 354 9.94 12.70 -12.36
CA GLY A 354 9.85 11.50 -13.19
C GLY A 354 9.27 10.32 -12.40
N ARG A 355 9.94 9.16 -12.49
CA ARG A 355 9.71 8.03 -11.58
C ARG A 355 10.50 8.22 -10.29
N VAL A 356 9.79 8.25 -9.17
CA VAL A 356 10.38 8.48 -7.85
C VAL A 356 11.30 7.33 -7.45
N ASN A 357 12.49 7.67 -6.96
CA ASN A 357 13.49 6.76 -6.44
C ASN A 357 14.25 7.42 -5.28
N GLY A 358 15.26 6.74 -4.72
CA GLY A 358 15.99 7.24 -3.55
C GLY A 358 16.62 8.63 -3.71
N THR A 359 16.97 9.06 -4.92
CA THR A 359 17.54 10.39 -5.15
C THR A 359 16.46 11.47 -5.29
N THR A 360 15.29 11.13 -5.84
CA THR A 360 14.18 12.07 -6.06
C THR A 360 13.14 12.06 -4.94
N PHE A 361 13.22 11.12 -3.99
CA PHE A 361 12.21 10.95 -2.94
C PHE A 361 12.02 12.19 -2.06
N LYS A 362 13.09 12.93 -1.75
CA LYS A 362 12.96 14.21 -1.02
C LYS A 362 12.13 15.24 -1.77
N GLY A 363 12.30 15.32 -3.09
CA GLY A 363 11.49 16.18 -3.95
C GLY A 363 10.04 15.72 -3.96
N PHE A 364 9.82 14.41 -3.98
CA PHE A 364 8.48 13.83 -3.90
C PHE A 364 7.77 14.10 -2.56
N VAL A 365 8.48 14.00 -1.43
CA VAL A 365 7.96 14.41 -0.12
C VAL A 365 7.55 15.89 -0.10
N SER A 366 8.31 16.74 -0.80
CA SER A 366 7.96 18.16 -0.93
C SER A 366 6.69 18.34 -1.78
N TYR A 367 6.56 17.59 -2.88
CA TYR A 367 5.31 17.55 -3.67
C TYR A 367 4.11 17.09 -2.83
N LEU A 368 4.23 16.01 -2.06
CA LEU A 368 3.15 15.55 -1.18
C LEU A 368 2.77 16.60 -0.13
N SER A 369 3.75 17.31 0.42
CA SER A 369 3.51 18.43 1.35
C SER A 369 2.76 19.58 0.67
N CYS A 370 3.10 19.91 -0.59
CA CYS A 370 2.34 20.87 -1.39
C CYS A 370 0.90 20.41 -1.65
N ARG A 371 0.66 19.11 -1.90
CA ARG A 371 -0.71 18.57 -2.04
C ARG A 371 -1.52 18.68 -0.75
N LEU A 372 -0.90 18.36 0.40
CA LEU A 372 -1.51 18.60 1.71
C LEU A 372 -1.85 20.09 1.90
N THR A 373 -0.99 20.99 1.43
CA THR A 373 -1.25 22.44 1.50
C THR A 373 -2.40 22.87 0.59
N ALA A 374 -2.51 22.28 -0.60
CA ALA A 374 -3.60 22.57 -1.53
C ALA A 374 -4.99 22.19 -0.98
N VAL A 375 -5.06 21.21 -0.07
CA VAL A 375 -6.30 20.83 0.62
C VAL A 375 -6.46 21.50 1.99
N GLY A 376 -5.64 22.53 2.27
CA GLY A 376 -5.77 23.43 3.42
C GLY A 376 -4.75 23.25 4.55
N PHE A 377 -3.97 22.18 4.59
CA PHE A 377 -3.00 21.98 5.69
C PHE A 377 -1.86 23.00 5.65
N ARG A 378 -1.43 23.49 6.82
CA ARG A 378 -0.17 24.24 6.91
C ARG A 378 0.96 23.27 7.21
N THR A 379 1.72 22.88 6.19
CA THR A 379 2.82 21.92 6.36
C THR A 379 4.12 22.61 6.73
N GLY A 380 4.80 22.08 7.75
CA GLY A 380 6.17 22.43 8.08
C GLY A 380 7.19 21.85 7.09
N ARG A 381 8.45 22.21 7.27
CA ARG A 381 9.56 21.66 6.47
C ARG A 381 9.73 20.16 6.79
N PRO A 382 9.80 19.27 5.80
CA PRO A 382 10.03 17.85 6.04
C PRO A 382 11.34 17.60 6.81
N ARG A 383 11.25 16.87 7.92
CA ARG A 383 12.38 16.42 8.73
C ARG A 383 12.87 15.09 8.19
N ASP A 384 14.14 15.04 7.78
CA ASP A 384 14.77 13.81 7.29
C ASP A 384 15.08 12.87 8.47
N LEU A 385 14.47 11.69 8.46
CA LEU A 385 14.63 10.64 9.46
C LEU A 385 15.37 9.42 8.89
N SER A 386 15.97 9.57 7.71
CA SER A 386 16.62 8.46 7.03
C SER A 386 17.82 7.93 7.83
N GLY A 387 17.85 6.63 8.12
CA GLY A 387 18.95 5.95 8.81
C GLY A 387 20.22 5.87 7.94
N ASN A 388 21.39 5.90 8.60
CA ASN A 388 22.75 5.84 8.04
C ASN A 388 22.80 5.72 6.51
N ARG A 389 22.81 6.87 5.82
CA ARG A 389 23.12 6.88 4.39
C ARG A 389 24.52 6.26 4.24
N PRO A 390 24.70 5.14 3.51
CA PRO A 390 26.03 4.84 3.01
C PRO A 390 26.47 6.09 2.22
N SER A 391 27.59 6.66 2.61
CA SER A 391 28.04 7.92 2.03
C SER A 391 28.04 7.78 0.49
N PRO A 392 27.44 8.73 -0.24
CA PRO A 392 27.31 8.61 -1.70
C PRO A 392 28.66 8.54 -2.43
N LEU A 393 29.76 8.80 -1.71
CA LEU A 393 31.13 8.81 -2.20
C LEU A 393 31.63 7.45 -2.72
N HIS A 394 31.19 6.31 -2.17
CA HIS A 394 31.83 5.03 -2.53
C HIS A 394 31.40 4.44 -3.88
N ARG A 395 30.19 4.71 -4.38
CA ARG A 395 29.74 4.24 -5.72
C ARG A 395 29.87 5.30 -6.81
N GLY A 396 29.74 6.59 -6.46
CA GLY A 396 29.93 7.70 -7.40
C GLY A 396 31.40 7.93 -7.75
N GLY A 397 32.29 7.85 -6.76
CA GLY A 397 33.72 8.10 -6.95
C GLY A 397 34.38 7.19 -7.99
N ARG A 398 34.04 5.89 -7.99
CA ARG A 398 34.61 4.93 -8.94
C ARG A 398 34.14 5.16 -10.38
N ARG A 399 32.88 5.58 -10.58
CA ARG A 399 32.34 5.93 -11.90
C ARG A 399 32.88 7.26 -12.41
N ILE A 400 33.00 8.27 -11.54
CA ILE A 400 33.62 9.55 -11.88
C ILE A 400 35.10 9.34 -12.24
N LEU A 401 35.85 8.55 -11.44
CA LEU A 401 37.24 8.23 -11.73
C LEU A 401 37.39 7.50 -13.08
N LEU A 402 36.51 6.52 -13.36
CA LEU A 402 36.50 5.81 -14.64
C LEU A 402 36.15 6.72 -15.83
N LEU A 403 35.17 7.61 -15.68
CA LEU A 403 34.79 8.58 -16.72
C LEU A 403 35.92 9.59 -16.98
N THR A 404 36.53 10.11 -15.92
CA THR A 404 37.69 11.02 -16.03
C THR A 404 38.88 10.31 -16.67
N ALA A 405 39.19 9.08 -16.27
CA ALA A 405 40.27 8.30 -16.87
C ALA A 405 39.99 8.00 -18.35
N ALA A 406 38.76 7.64 -18.71
CA ALA A 406 38.36 7.41 -20.09
C ALA A 406 38.45 8.69 -20.94
N ALA A 407 38.01 9.83 -20.40
CA ALA A 407 38.12 11.11 -21.09
C ALA A 407 39.57 11.52 -21.34
N ILE A 408 40.46 11.34 -20.35
CA ILE A 408 41.90 11.58 -20.50
C ILE A 408 42.49 10.65 -21.56
N LEU A 409 42.17 9.35 -21.53
CA LEU A 409 42.68 8.38 -22.48
C LEU A 409 42.23 8.69 -23.91
N VAL A 410 40.96 9.06 -24.09
CA VAL A 410 40.41 9.49 -25.40
C VAL A 410 41.08 10.78 -25.87
N GLY A 411 41.28 11.76 -24.98
CA GLY A 411 42.01 12.98 -25.31
C GLY A 411 43.45 12.71 -25.78
N LEU A 412 44.17 11.84 -25.08
CA LEU A 412 45.52 11.42 -25.46
C LEU A 412 45.55 10.67 -26.80
N LEU A 413 44.59 9.77 -27.03
CA LEU A 413 44.44 9.05 -28.30
C LEU A 413 44.14 10.00 -29.47
N LEU A 414 43.28 11.02 -29.26
CA LEU A 414 42.99 12.03 -30.28
C LEU A 414 44.22 12.87 -30.62
N ILE A 415 45.04 13.23 -29.62
CA ILE A 415 46.31 13.95 -29.82
C ILE A 415 47.32 13.08 -30.59
N MET A 416 47.39 11.77 -30.28
CA MET A 416 48.32 10.85 -30.93
C MET A 416 47.92 10.49 -32.37
N LEU A 417 46.63 10.20 -32.60
CA LEU A 417 46.13 9.65 -33.86
C LEU A 417 45.77 10.72 -34.88
N ASN A 418 45.53 11.96 -34.45
CA ASN A 418 45.15 13.03 -35.36
C ASN A 418 46.07 14.26 -35.18
N PRO A 419 46.95 14.53 -36.17
CA PRO A 419 47.91 15.64 -36.13
C PRO A 419 47.27 17.01 -35.89
N ALA A 420 45.98 17.18 -36.21
CA ALA A 420 45.25 18.43 -36.02
C ALA A 420 45.04 18.81 -34.54
N TYR A 421 45.13 17.84 -33.61
CA TYR A 421 45.03 18.08 -32.16
C TYR A 421 46.39 18.21 -31.48
N ARG A 422 47.50 18.27 -32.25
CA ARG A 422 48.80 18.62 -31.70
C ARG A 422 48.79 20.10 -31.27
N PRO A 423 49.48 20.47 -30.18
CA PRO A 423 49.51 21.84 -29.68
C PRO A 423 49.81 22.88 -30.78
N GLU A 424 50.72 22.56 -31.69
CA GLU A 424 51.11 23.41 -32.83
C GLU A 424 49.96 23.64 -33.83
N ALA A 425 49.18 22.60 -34.12
CA ALA A 425 48.05 22.69 -35.04
C ALA A 425 46.84 23.40 -34.40
N ILE A 426 46.63 23.20 -33.09
CA ILE A 426 45.62 23.93 -32.31
C ILE A 426 45.98 25.41 -32.22
N LEU A 427 47.24 25.75 -31.94
CA LEU A 427 47.73 27.14 -31.91
C LEU A 427 47.54 27.82 -33.27
N LYS A 428 47.93 27.15 -34.36
CA LYS A 428 47.74 27.66 -35.73
C LYS A 428 46.27 27.77 -36.14
N GLY A 429 45.41 26.86 -35.67
CA GLY A 429 43.96 26.95 -35.87
C GLY A 429 43.33 28.11 -35.10
N ASN A 430 43.80 28.35 -33.87
CA ASN A 430 43.34 29.45 -33.03
C ASN A 430 43.78 30.82 -33.54
N GLU A 431 44.95 30.94 -34.18
CA GLU A 431 45.37 32.16 -34.87
C GLU A 431 44.39 32.58 -35.99
N ASN A 432 43.78 31.61 -36.68
CA ASN A 432 42.77 31.87 -37.69
C ASN A 432 41.40 32.27 -37.11
N PHE A 433 41.07 31.82 -35.90
CA PHE A 433 39.80 32.12 -35.23
C PHE A 433 39.85 33.36 -34.34
N PHE A 434 41.03 33.68 -33.78
CA PHE A 434 41.25 34.80 -32.87
C PHE A 434 42.51 35.60 -33.28
N PRO A 435 42.49 36.27 -34.45
CA PRO A 435 43.68 36.91 -35.02
C PRO A 435 44.23 38.08 -34.18
N HIS A 436 43.50 38.49 -33.14
CA HIS A 436 43.87 39.59 -32.24
C HIS A 436 44.71 39.13 -31.04
N ILE A 437 44.74 37.83 -30.74
CA ILE A 437 45.51 37.27 -29.62
C ILE A 437 46.88 36.86 -30.17
N ARG A 438 47.88 37.76 -30.04
CA ARG A 438 49.27 37.39 -30.33
C ARG A 438 49.76 36.47 -29.22
N VAL A 439 49.92 35.19 -29.52
CA VAL A 439 50.66 34.27 -28.66
C VAL A 439 52.13 34.61 -28.87
N GLU A 440 52.71 35.42 -27.98
CA GLU A 440 54.16 35.58 -27.93
C GLU A 440 54.78 34.20 -27.73
N LYS A 441 55.58 33.75 -28.70
CA LYS A 441 56.45 32.61 -28.47
C LYS A 441 57.30 32.97 -27.25
N LEU A 442 57.20 32.19 -26.18
CA LEU A 442 58.26 32.16 -25.18
C LEU A 442 59.49 31.62 -25.91
N ASP A 443 60.23 32.53 -26.53
CA ASP A 443 61.61 32.26 -26.89
C ASP A 443 62.34 31.96 -25.59
N GLN A 444 63.11 30.87 -25.65
CA GLN A 444 63.94 30.37 -24.57
C GLN A 444 64.78 31.54 -24.03
N ALA A 445 64.42 32.03 -22.84
CA ALA A 445 65.31 32.85 -22.06
C ALA A 445 66.51 31.97 -21.71
N GLU A 446 67.61 32.29 -22.39
CA GLU A 446 68.95 31.85 -22.08
C GLU A 446 69.19 31.89 -20.56
N ASP A 447 69.64 30.76 -20.04
CA ASP A 447 70.61 30.70 -18.96
C ASP A 447 71.70 31.74 -19.24
N ASP A 448 71.67 32.87 -18.55
CA ASP A 448 72.88 33.56 -18.10
C ASP A 448 72.55 34.62 -17.03
N THR A 449 73.12 34.41 -15.84
CA THR A 449 73.39 35.38 -14.76
C THR A 449 72.23 35.92 -13.90
N LEU A 450 71.96 35.26 -12.76
CA LEU A 450 72.37 35.69 -11.40
C LEU A 450 71.83 34.76 -10.30
#